data_AF-A0A0F6Q719-F1
#
_entry.id   AF-A0A0F6Q719-F1
#
_cell.length_a   1.000
_cell.length_b   1.000
_cell.length_c   1.000
_cell.angle_alpha   90.00
_cell.angle_beta   90.00
_cell.angle_gamma   90.00
#
_symmetry.space_group_name_H-M   'P 1'
#
loop_
_entity.id
_entity.type
_entity.pdbx_description
1 polymer ?
#
loop_
_entity_poly.entity_id
_entity_poly.type
_entity_poly.pdbx_seq_one_letter_code
_entity_poly.pdbx_strand_id
1 'polypeptide(L)'
;SREAIEEAAEYIELDPEFLEKLLRDPLRVRPSVEQAIHISKVLDIPLHPYYTLYWNTLEPEEVEKLQRALVGAQIEWGEFRKLKFAKRVTRYLELLGLPHRLERVIVIDYPWSAALLVPLGNLEWEFKAKPFHTT
;
A
#
# COMPACT_ATOMS: atom_id res chain seq x y z
N SER A 1 -17.08 -4.97 25.63
CA SER A 1 -16.46 -5.16 26.97
C SER A 1 -14.94 -5.24 26.78
N ARG A 2 -14.14 -5.16 27.84
CA ARG A 2 -12.68 -5.40 27.75
C ARG A 2 -12.37 -6.79 27.19
N GLU A 3 -13.12 -7.79 27.64
CA GLU A 3 -13.08 -9.17 27.14
C GLU A 3 -13.24 -9.25 25.61
N ALA A 4 -14.22 -8.56 25.02
CA ALA A 4 -14.40 -8.55 23.56
C ALA A 4 -13.23 -7.91 22.80
N ILE A 5 -12.52 -6.94 23.40
CA ILE A 5 -11.31 -6.35 22.80
C ILE A 5 -10.16 -7.35 22.86
N GLU A 6 -9.99 -8.04 23.98
CA GLU A 6 -8.93 -9.03 24.16
C GLU A 6 -9.13 -10.22 23.19
N GLU A 7 -10.35 -10.75 23.05
CA GLU A 7 -10.68 -11.79 22.07
C GLU A 7 -10.42 -11.35 20.62
N ALA A 8 -10.86 -10.14 20.27
CA ALA A 8 -10.64 -9.60 18.92
C ALA A 8 -9.16 -9.39 18.63
N ALA A 9 -8.40 -8.85 19.60
CA ALA A 9 -6.98 -8.62 19.50
C ALA A 9 -6.19 -9.92 19.35
N GLU A 10 -6.57 -10.98 20.07
CA GLU A 10 -6.00 -12.31 19.90
C GLU A 10 -6.28 -12.86 18.49
N TYR A 11 -7.51 -12.76 18.00
CA TYR A 11 -7.89 -13.25 16.67
C TYR A 11 -7.11 -12.60 15.51
N ILE A 12 -6.83 -11.29 15.61
CA ILE A 12 -6.09 -10.53 14.59
C ILE A 12 -4.62 -10.28 14.97
N GLU A 13 -4.10 -11.00 15.96
CA GLU A 13 -2.70 -10.95 16.41
C GLU A 13 -2.18 -9.52 16.69
N LEU A 14 -3.00 -8.69 17.36
CA LEU A 14 -2.65 -7.33 17.76
C LEU A 14 -2.53 -7.19 19.28
N ASP A 15 -1.81 -6.14 19.71
CA ASP A 15 -1.80 -5.71 21.10
C ASP A 15 -3.21 -5.19 21.51
N PRO A 16 -3.83 -5.71 22.58
CA PRO A 16 -5.18 -5.31 23.00
C PRO A 16 -5.28 -3.82 23.32
N GLU A 17 -4.26 -3.24 23.94
CA GLU A 17 -4.22 -1.82 24.30
C GLU A 17 -4.11 -0.94 23.05
N PHE A 18 -3.38 -1.39 22.03
CA PHE A 18 -3.36 -0.76 20.71
C PHE A 18 -4.72 -0.86 20.01
N LEU A 19 -5.36 -2.04 20.01
CA LEU A 19 -6.68 -2.21 19.41
C LEU A 19 -7.73 -1.32 20.08
N GLU A 20 -7.71 -1.23 21.41
CA GLU A 20 -8.59 -0.34 22.16
C GLU A 20 -8.37 1.13 21.77
N LYS A 21 -7.11 1.58 21.69
CA LYS A 21 -6.78 2.94 21.25
C LYS A 21 -7.23 3.23 19.81
N LEU A 22 -7.05 2.25 18.91
CA LEU A 22 -7.47 2.34 17.51
C LEU A 22 -8.99 2.47 17.40
N LEU A 23 -9.75 1.66 18.14
CA LEU A 23 -11.22 1.72 18.16
C LEU A 23 -11.74 3.02 18.79
N ARG A 24 -11.04 3.55 19.79
CA ARG A 24 -11.42 4.78 20.49
C ARG A 24 -11.17 6.04 19.65
N ASP A 25 -10.07 6.08 18.88
CA ASP A 25 -9.66 7.26 18.11
C ASP A 25 -9.02 6.88 16.76
N PRO A 26 -9.81 6.37 15.80
CA PRO A 26 -9.30 5.81 14.54
C PRO A 26 -8.73 6.86 13.57
N LEU A 27 -8.99 8.15 13.82
CA LEU A 27 -8.46 9.23 12.99
C LEU A 27 -7.01 9.59 13.38
N ARG A 28 -6.67 9.43 14.66
CA ARG A 28 -5.35 9.77 15.21
C ARG A 28 -4.46 8.55 15.44
N VAL A 29 -5.03 7.44 15.86
CA VAL A 29 -4.32 6.16 16.05
C VAL A 29 -4.44 5.37 14.75
N ARG A 30 -3.31 4.96 14.19
CA ARG A 30 -3.26 4.24 12.92
C ARG A 30 -2.41 2.98 13.06
N PRO A 31 -2.82 1.86 12.45
CA PRO A 31 -1.95 0.71 12.31
C PRO A 31 -0.73 1.07 11.47
N SER A 32 0.40 0.42 11.73
CA SER A 32 1.50 0.34 10.77
C SER A 32 1.01 -0.25 9.45
N VAL A 33 1.78 -0.10 8.36
CA VAL A 33 1.38 -0.66 7.07
C VAL A 33 1.30 -2.18 7.13
N GLU A 34 2.19 -2.84 7.89
CA GLU A 34 2.16 -4.27 8.15
C GLU A 34 0.86 -4.71 8.83
N GLN A 35 0.49 -4.01 9.91
CA GLN A 35 -0.75 -4.29 10.63
C GLN A 35 -1.97 -4.02 9.74
N ALA A 36 -1.97 -2.95 8.95
CA ALA A 36 -3.06 -2.65 8.01
C ALA A 36 -3.24 -3.75 6.94
N ILE A 37 -2.13 -4.26 6.40
CA ILE A 37 -2.15 -5.39 5.45
C ILE A 37 -2.65 -6.66 6.14
N HIS A 38 -2.17 -6.94 7.36
CA HIS A 38 -2.59 -8.10 8.14
C HIS A 38 -4.09 -8.08 8.42
N ILE A 39 -4.60 -6.97 8.97
CA ILE A 39 -6.04 -6.78 9.24
C ILE A 39 -6.86 -6.97 7.95
N SER A 40 -6.45 -6.33 6.85
CA SER A 40 -7.13 -6.44 5.56
C SER A 40 -7.22 -7.89 5.08
N LYS A 41 -6.15 -8.67 5.24
CA LYS A 41 -6.09 -10.08 4.84
C LYS A 41 -6.89 -11.01 5.76
N VAL A 42 -6.77 -10.84 7.07
CA VAL A 42 -7.44 -11.71 8.05
C VAL A 42 -8.94 -11.50 8.05
N LEU A 43 -9.39 -10.25 7.92
CA LEU A 43 -10.82 -9.89 7.96
C LEU A 43 -11.48 -9.82 6.58
N ASP A 44 -10.71 -10.00 5.50
CA ASP A 44 -11.18 -9.82 4.11
C ASP A 44 -11.86 -8.47 3.87
N ILE A 45 -11.23 -7.40 4.36
CA ILE A 45 -11.70 -6.02 4.19
C ILE A 45 -10.71 -5.21 3.35
N PRO A 46 -11.13 -4.07 2.75
CA PRO A 46 -10.23 -3.19 2.03
C PRO A 46 -9.05 -2.70 2.88
N LEU A 47 -7.94 -2.37 2.22
CA LEU A 47 -6.78 -1.77 2.87
C LEU A 47 -7.15 -0.47 3.60
N HIS A 48 -6.54 -0.26 4.76
CA HIS A 48 -6.75 0.95 5.57
C HIS A 48 -6.56 2.24 4.72
N PRO A 49 -7.49 3.20 4.78
CA PRO A 49 -7.53 4.33 3.84
C PRO A 49 -6.28 5.21 3.84
N TYR A 50 -5.57 5.31 4.97
CA TYR A 50 -4.30 6.04 5.06
C TYR A 50 -3.20 5.49 4.13
N TYR A 51 -3.25 4.20 3.78
CA TYR A 51 -2.31 3.55 2.87
C TYR A 51 -2.90 3.32 1.48
N THR A 52 -4.11 3.82 1.21
CA THR A 52 -4.78 3.69 -0.08
C THR A 52 -4.46 4.90 -0.95
N LEU A 53 -3.74 4.66 -2.05
CA LEU A 53 -3.39 5.68 -3.04
C LEU A 53 -4.59 6.05 -3.91
N TYR A 54 -4.47 7.15 -4.65
CA TYR A 54 -5.52 7.60 -5.57
C TYR A 54 -5.53 6.78 -6.87
N TRP A 55 -5.69 5.46 -6.79
CA TRP A 55 -5.63 4.53 -7.93
C TRP A 55 -6.60 4.89 -9.07
N ASN A 56 -7.75 5.49 -8.75
CA ASN A 56 -8.74 5.95 -9.73
C ASN A 56 -8.30 7.18 -10.55
N THR A 57 -7.11 7.74 -10.28
CA THR A 57 -6.54 8.84 -11.08
C THR A 57 -5.73 8.35 -12.28
N LEU A 58 -5.48 7.04 -12.36
CA LEU A 58 -4.78 6.41 -13.46
C LEU A 58 -5.75 5.56 -14.27
N GLU A 59 -5.62 5.62 -15.59
CA GLU A 59 -6.27 4.64 -16.46
C GLU A 59 -5.62 3.26 -16.29
N PRO A 60 -6.33 2.14 -16.55
CA PRO A 60 -5.75 0.80 -16.44
C PRO A 60 -4.44 0.63 -17.22
N GLU A 61 -4.34 1.19 -18.42
CA GLU A 61 -3.12 1.13 -19.24
C GLU A 61 -1.95 1.89 -18.60
N GLU A 62 -2.24 2.92 -17.79
CA GLU A 62 -1.23 3.65 -17.03
C GLU A 62 -0.77 2.86 -15.81
N VAL A 63 -1.68 2.14 -15.15
CA VAL A 63 -1.34 1.19 -14.07
C VAL A 63 -0.45 0.06 -14.61
N GLU A 64 -0.74 -0.48 -15.79
CA GLU A 64 0.09 -1.48 -16.46
C GLU A 64 1.51 -0.94 -16.75
N LYS A 65 1.62 0.28 -17.29
CA LYS A 65 2.91 0.93 -17.55
C LYS A 65 3.70 1.18 -16.26
N LEU A 66 3.01 1.61 -15.20
CA LEU A 66 3.62 1.79 -13.88
C LEU A 66 4.17 0.47 -13.37
N GLN A 67 3.38 -0.61 -13.38
CA GLN A 67 3.81 -1.92 -12.91
C GLN A 67 5.04 -2.41 -13.67
N ARG A 68 5.04 -2.31 -15.01
CA ARG A 68 6.20 -2.69 -15.84
C ARG A 68 7.46 -1.88 -15.52
N ALA A 69 7.32 -0.58 -15.25
CA ALA A 69 8.46 0.24 -14.84
C ALA A 69 9.01 -0.16 -13.47
N LEU A 70 8.15 -0.61 -12.56
CA LEU A 70 8.53 -1.08 -11.23
C LEU A 70 9.23 -2.45 -11.26
N VAL A 71 8.96 -3.31 -12.25
CA VAL A 71 9.71 -4.57 -12.42
C VAL A 71 11.22 -4.31 -12.64
N GLY A 72 11.56 -3.20 -13.31
CA GLY A 72 12.95 -2.76 -13.48
C GLY A 72 13.51 -1.95 -12.31
N ALA A 73 12.75 -1.77 -11.23
CA ALA A 73 13.20 -1.02 -10.06
C ALA A 73 14.20 -1.83 -9.24
N GLN A 74 15.19 -1.15 -8.69
CA GLN A 74 16.01 -1.72 -7.64
C GLN A 74 15.23 -1.68 -6.34
N ILE A 75 14.90 -2.86 -5.82
CA ILE A 75 14.26 -3.02 -4.52
C ILE A 75 15.37 -3.26 -3.50
N GLU A 76 15.55 -2.32 -2.57
CA GLU A 76 16.46 -2.51 -1.45
C GLU A 76 15.69 -3.09 -0.26
N TRP A 77 16.00 -4.35 0.04
CA TRP A 77 15.49 -5.07 1.20
C TRP A 77 16.45 -4.80 2.39
N GLY A 78 16.00 -4.00 3.36
CA GLY A 78 16.74 -3.66 4.59
C GLY A 78 15.77 -3.28 5.72
N GLU A 79 16.23 -2.58 6.77
CA GLU A 79 15.39 -2.14 7.91
C GLU A 79 14.16 -1.32 7.48
N PHE A 80 14.20 -0.71 6.29
CA PHE A 80 13.08 -0.02 5.66
C PHE A 80 12.97 -0.46 4.20
N ARG A 81 11.80 -0.92 3.77
CA ARG A 81 11.53 -1.23 2.36
C ARG A 81 11.70 0.06 1.53
N LYS A 82 12.69 0.09 0.63
CA LYS A 82 12.93 1.24 -0.27
C LYS A 82 12.86 0.80 -1.72
N LEU A 83 12.21 1.61 -2.56
CA LEU A 83 12.14 1.40 -4.01
C LEU A 83 12.88 2.51 -4.75
N LYS A 84 13.75 2.11 -5.68
CA LYS A 84 14.52 3.03 -6.53
C LYS A 84 14.32 2.72 -8.01
N PHE A 85 13.95 3.71 -8.82
CA PHE A 85 13.78 3.51 -10.27
C PHE A 85 13.93 4.79 -11.10
N ALA A 86 13.96 4.61 -12.42
CA ALA A 86 14.15 5.68 -13.40
C ALA A 86 12.99 6.70 -13.41
N LYS A 87 13.30 7.96 -13.68
CA LYS A 87 12.36 9.11 -13.62
C LYS A 87 11.14 9.03 -14.56
N ARG A 88 11.06 8.02 -15.44
CA ARG A 88 10.05 7.91 -16.50
C ARG A 88 8.61 7.75 -15.98
N VAL A 89 8.41 7.41 -14.71
CA VAL A 89 7.07 7.24 -14.12
C VAL A 89 6.70 8.29 -13.06
N THR A 90 7.49 9.36 -12.93
CA THR A 90 7.24 10.43 -11.92
C THR A 90 5.79 10.90 -11.96
N ARG A 91 5.24 11.11 -13.16
CA ARG A 91 3.86 11.59 -13.34
C ARG A 91 2.81 10.66 -12.73
N TYR A 92 2.98 9.34 -12.85
CA TYR A 92 2.02 8.38 -12.29
C TYR A 92 2.04 8.42 -10.76
N LEU A 93 3.22 8.58 -10.15
CA LEU A 93 3.35 8.67 -8.69
C LEU A 93 2.72 9.95 -8.14
N GLU A 94 2.88 11.07 -8.85
CA GLU A 94 2.24 12.34 -8.51
C GLU A 94 0.72 12.22 -8.54
N LEU A 95 0.15 11.60 -9.59
CA LEU A 95 -1.29 11.38 -9.72
C LEU A 95 -1.82 10.47 -8.61
N LEU A 96 -1.08 9.40 -8.28
CA LEU A 96 -1.40 8.53 -7.15
C LEU A 96 -1.33 9.21 -5.79
N GLY A 97 -0.78 10.43 -5.69
CA GLY A 97 -0.51 11.11 -4.43
C GLY A 97 0.55 10.42 -3.59
N LEU A 98 1.43 9.64 -4.22
CA LEU A 98 2.41 8.81 -3.52
C LEU A 98 3.60 9.67 -3.05
N PRO A 99 3.88 9.74 -1.74
CA PRO A 99 5.06 10.46 -1.25
C PRO A 99 6.35 9.81 -1.75
N HIS A 100 7.19 10.60 -2.42
CA HIS A 100 8.46 10.15 -3.00
C HIS A 100 9.50 11.28 -3.00
N ARG A 101 10.78 10.93 -3.12
CA ARG A 101 11.88 11.88 -3.31
C ARG A 101 12.48 11.75 -4.69
N LEU A 102 12.86 12.88 -5.27
CA LEU A 102 13.57 12.94 -6.55
C LEU A 102 15.04 13.26 -6.30
N GLU A 103 15.91 12.29 -6.54
CA GLU A 103 17.37 12.48 -6.54
C GLU A 103 17.91 12.26 -7.97
N ARG A 104 18.96 11.45 -8.13
CA ARG A 104 19.36 10.89 -9.44
C ARG A 104 18.31 9.89 -9.95
N VAL A 105 17.64 9.21 -9.03
CA VAL A 105 16.53 8.28 -9.24
C VAL A 105 15.33 8.72 -8.40
N ILE A 106 14.16 8.15 -8.66
CA ILE A 106 13.02 8.28 -7.73
C ILE A 106 13.24 7.31 -6.59
N VAL A 107 13.02 7.79 -5.36
CA VAL A 107 13.10 6.99 -4.14
C VAL A 107 11.75 7.03 -3.43
N ILE A 108 11.17 5.85 -3.19
CA ILE A 108 9.98 5.69 -2.35
C ILE A 108 10.41 4.99 -1.06
N ASP A 109 10.26 5.68 0.06
CA ASP A 109 10.59 5.16 1.38
C ASP A 109 9.42 4.36 1.99
N TYR A 110 9.73 3.57 3.01
CA TYR A 110 8.75 3.02 3.92
C TYR A 110 7.90 4.14 4.58
N PRO A 111 6.58 3.97 4.79
CA PRO A 111 5.76 2.80 4.47
C PRO A 111 5.18 2.79 3.05
N TRP A 112 5.38 3.86 2.30
CA TRP A 112 4.74 4.10 1.00
C TRP A 112 5.18 3.12 -0.08
N SER A 113 6.39 2.57 0.04
CA SER A 113 6.86 1.47 -0.81
C SER A 113 5.97 0.22 -0.69
N ALA A 114 5.53 -0.13 0.52
CA ALA A 114 4.60 -1.24 0.74
C ALA A 114 3.18 -0.88 0.26
N ALA A 115 2.73 0.34 0.54
CA ALA A 115 1.42 0.84 0.08
C ALA A 115 1.29 0.83 -1.45
N LEU A 116 2.38 1.04 -2.18
CA LEU A 116 2.43 0.92 -3.65
C LEU A 116 2.43 -0.54 -4.12
N LEU A 117 3.27 -1.39 -3.53
CA LEU A 117 3.50 -2.76 -4.01
C LEU A 117 2.37 -3.73 -3.66
N VAL A 118 1.74 -3.59 -2.49
CA VAL A 118 0.74 -4.55 -2.03
C VAL A 118 -0.49 -4.62 -2.95
N PRO A 119 -1.10 -3.50 -3.36
CA PRO A 119 -2.19 -3.53 -4.35
C PRO A 119 -1.76 -4.09 -5.72
N LEU A 120 -0.48 -3.97 -6.07
CA LEU A 120 0.12 -4.54 -7.28
C LEU A 120 0.58 -6.01 -7.09
N GLY A 121 0.18 -6.65 -5.99
CA GLY A 121 0.55 -8.01 -5.62
C GLY A 121 2.05 -8.26 -5.56
N ASN A 122 2.82 -7.29 -5.05
CA ASN A 122 4.27 -7.35 -4.94
C ASN A 122 5.01 -7.67 -6.24
N LEU A 123 4.39 -7.38 -7.40
CA LEU A 123 4.93 -7.68 -8.73
C LEU A 123 5.09 -9.19 -9.01
N GLU A 124 4.36 -10.05 -8.27
CA GLU A 124 4.35 -11.50 -8.49
C GLU A 124 3.52 -11.92 -9.72
N TRP A 125 2.76 -10.99 -10.30
CA TRP A 125 1.94 -11.18 -11.49
C TRP A 125 1.94 -9.94 -12.37
N GLU A 126 1.64 -10.11 -13.67
CA GLU A 126 1.53 -9.00 -14.63
C GLU A 126 0.08 -8.56 -14.77
N PHE A 127 -0.19 -7.29 -14.46
CA PHE A 127 -1.44 -6.63 -14.75
C PHE A 127 -1.52 -6.30 -16.24
N LYS A 128 -2.62 -6.72 -16.86
CA LYS A 128 -2.92 -6.40 -18.26
C LYS A 128 -4.24 -5.66 -18.31
N ALA A 129 -4.19 -4.42 -18.77
CA ALA A 129 -5.40 -3.66 -19.02
C ALA A 129 -6.26 -4.42 -20.03
N LYS A 130 -7.53 -4.68 -19.67
CA LYS A 130 -8.50 -5.22 -20.61
C LYS A 130 -9.20 -4.03 -21.27
N PRO A 131 -9.35 -4.01 -22.61
CA PRO A 131 -10.12 -2.98 -23.26
C PRO A 131 -11.56 -2.98 -22.71
N PHE A 132 -12.04 -1.81 -22.28
CA PHE A 132 -13.43 -1.64 -21.90
C PHE A 132 -14.30 -1.71 -23.17
N HIS A 133 -14.87 -2.88 -23.44
CA HIS A 133 -15.94 -3.01 -24.43
C HIS A 133 -17.24 -2.50 -23.81
N THR A 134 -17.48 -1.19 -23.89
CA THR A 134 -18.84 -0.67 -23.71
C THR A 134 -19.60 -1.01 -24.99
N THR A 135 -20.62 -1.88 -24.85
CA THR A 135 -21.56 -2.22 -25.93
C THR A 135 -22.82 -1.40 -25.73
#